data_AF-A0A959VFY5-F1
#
_entry.id   AF-A0A959VFY5-F1
#
_cell.length_a   1.000
_cell.length_b   1.000
_cell.length_c   1.000
_cell.angle_alpha   90.00
_cell.angle_beta   90.00
_cell.angle_gamma   90.00
#
_symmetry.space_group_name_H-M   'P 1'
#
loop_
_entity.id
_entity.type
_entity.pdbx_description
1 polymer ?
#
loop_
_entity_poly.entity_id
_entity_poly.type
_entity_poly.pdbx_seq_one_letter_code
_entity_poly.pdbx_strand_id
1 'polypeptide(L)'
;MKKPFIPPEKQRFYTTAAIAVAIILFVVFSPKKSPPPKVVEIKETAPFTEVFPATFPDIGFTSRRSLDEHYEKHGSEFGKITKDEYLRKAQQLRDTPENSVVLYFERQDHTYVKYQTKHNEFIAYNEDLTIRTFFKPNDGIEYFERQKRR
;
A
#
# COMPACT_ATOMS: atom_id res chain seq x y z
N MET A 1 -32.23 53.45 29.88
CA MET A 1 -31.96 52.42 28.85
C MET A 1 -32.98 51.31 29.00
N LYS A 2 -33.97 51.24 28.09
CA LYS A 2 -35.08 50.27 28.13
C LYS A 2 -34.63 48.98 27.44
N LYS A 3 -34.56 47.86 28.16
CA LYS A 3 -34.39 46.52 27.57
C LYS A 3 -35.70 46.13 26.86
N PRO A 4 -35.68 45.63 25.62
CA PRO A 4 -36.91 45.27 24.95
C PRO A 4 -37.52 43.99 25.52
N PHE A 5 -38.84 44.04 25.57
CA PHE A 5 -39.81 43.07 26.06
C PHE A 5 -39.92 41.84 25.14
N ILE A 6 -39.88 40.64 25.71
CA ILE A 6 -40.10 39.37 25.01
C ILE A 6 -41.48 38.83 25.46
N PRO A 7 -42.51 38.83 24.58
CA PRO A 7 -43.78 38.18 24.89
C PRO A 7 -43.71 36.65 24.69
N PRO A 8 -44.42 35.86 25.52
CA PRO A 8 -44.43 34.41 25.41
C PRO A 8 -45.40 33.87 24.34
N GLU A 9 -44.99 32.71 23.86
CA GLU A 9 -45.61 31.65 23.06
C GLU A 9 -47.14 31.69 22.85
N LYS A 10 -47.56 31.55 21.58
CA LYS A 10 -48.92 31.18 21.20
C LYS A 10 -48.92 29.77 20.61
N GLN A 11 -49.43 28.80 21.38
CA GLN A 11 -49.90 27.52 20.87
C GLN A 11 -51.23 27.70 20.10
N ARG A 12 -51.28 27.26 18.85
CA ARG A 12 -52.52 26.77 18.19
C ARG A 12 -52.21 25.64 17.22
N PHE A 13 -52.78 24.48 17.53
CA PHE A 13 -52.88 23.25 16.74
C PHE A 13 -53.72 23.45 15.47
N TYR A 14 -53.43 22.71 14.38
CA TYR A 14 -54.32 22.11 13.34
C TYR A 14 -53.41 21.40 12.30
N THR A 15 -53.25 20.07 12.35
CA THR A 15 -53.94 19.02 11.56
C THR A 15 -53.72 19.05 10.04
N THR A 16 -53.19 17.92 9.56
CA THR A 16 -53.32 17.28 8.23
C THR A 16 -52.80 17.97 6.97
N ALA A 17 -51.82 17.27 6.40
CA ALA A 17 -51.72 16.88 5.00
C ALA A 17 -51.26 17.93 3.96
N ALA A 18 -50.08 17.60 3.44
CA ALA A 18 -49.82 17.45 2.01
C ALA A 18 -49.18 18.63 1.26
N ILE A 19 -48.09 18.24 0.58
CA ILE A 19 -47.66 18.67 -0.76
C ILE A 19 -46.61 19.79 -0.85
N ALA A 20 -45.58 19.45 -1.64
CA ALA A 20 -44.60 20.29 -2.31
C ALA A 20 -43.45 20.86 -1.48
N VAL A 21 -42.60 19.98 -0.92
CA VAL A 21 -41.22 20.35 -0.59
C VAL A 21 -40.38 20.32 -1.86
N ALA A 22 -40.14 21.53 -2.36
CA ALA A 22 -38.83 22.02 -2.80
C ALA A 22 -38.01 21.08 -3.69
N ILE A 23 -38.43 21.01 -4.95
CA ILE A 23 -37.48 20.99 -6.06
C ILE A 23 -36.69 22.31 -5.94
N ILE A 24 -35.34 22.25 -5.95
CA ILE A 24 -34.35 23.35 -5.97
C ILE A 24 -33.46 23.41 -4.70
N LEU A 25 -32.20 22.95 -4.86
CA LEU A 25 -30.98 23.16 -4.02
C LEU A 25 -30.51 22.06 -3.03
N PHE A 26 -30.42 20.81 -3.48
CA PHE A 26 -29.50 19.77 -2.95
C PHE A 26 -29.39 18.75 -4.11
N VAL A 27 -28.33 18.60 -4.89
CA VAL A 27 -27.05 18.00 -4.56
C VAL A 27 -26.21 18.13 -5.85
N VAL A 28 -25.25 19.04 -5.88
CA VAL A 28 -24.05 18.86 -6.72
C VAL A 28 -23.13 18.00 -5.84
N PHE A 29 -22.68 16.84 -6.33
CA PHE A 29 -22.03 15.72 -5.61
C PHE A 29 -22.94 14.55 -5.19
N SER A 30 -23.49 13.85 -6.19
CA SER A 30 -23.74 12.41 -6.05
C SER A 30 -22.52 11.65 -6.58
N PRO A 31 -21.87 10.76 -5.81
CA PRO A 31 -20.86 9.87 -6.38
C PRO A 31 -21.56 8.96 -7.40
N LYS A 32 -21.06 8.93 -8.64
CA LYS A 32 -21.53 7.96 -9.64
C LYS A 32 -21.34 6.56 -9.06
N LYS A 33 -22.46 5.88 -8.79
CA LYS A 33 -22.48 4.47 -8.40
C LYS A 33 -22.03 3.68 -9.63
N SER A 34 -20.78 3.21 -9.63
CA SER A 34 -20.28 2.33 -10.68
C SER A 34 -21.15 1.07 -10.74
N PRO A 35 -21.52 0.58 -11.94
CA PRO A 35 -22.30 -0.65 -12.04
C PRO A 35 -21.53 -1.80 -11.39
N PRO A 36 -22.22 -2.73 -10.70
CA PRO A 36 -21.55 -3.92 -10.18
C PRO A 36 -20.91 -4.67 -11.35
N PRO A 37 -19.69 -5.22 -11.17
CA PRO A 37 -19.07 -6.01 -12.23
C PRO A 37 -20.03 -7.13 -12.61
N LYS A 38 -20.35 -7.21 -13.90
CA LYS A 38 -21.17 -8.28 -14.45
C LYS A 38 -20.42 -9.59 -14.20
N VAL A 39 -20.92 -10.40 -13.28
CA VAL A 39 -20.41 -11.75 -13.05
C VAL A 39 -20.71 -12.53 -14.32
N VAL A 40 -19.69 -12.70 -15.16
CA VAL A 40 -19.76 -13.59 -16.32
C VAL A 40 -19.58 -15.00 -15.78
N GLU A 41 -20.65 -15.78 -15.82
CA GLU A 41 -20.64 -17.21 -15.54
C GLU A 41 -19.84 -17.90 -16.64
N ILE A 42 -18.55 -18.16 -16.38
CA ILE A 42 -17.67 -18.84 -17.31
C ILE A 42 -17.79 -20.34 -17.03
N LYS A 43 -18.48 -21.05 -17.93
CA LYS A 43 -18.46 -22.51 -17.97
C LYS A 43 -17.05 -22.98 -18.34
N GLU A 44 -16.57 -23.90 -17.51
CA GLU A 44 -15.28 -24.58 -17.49
C GLU A 44 -14.80 -25.10 -18.85
N THR A 45 -13.56 -24.77 -19.26
CA THR A 45 -12.55 -25.63 -19.94
C THR A 45 -11.35 -24.83 -20.49
N ALA A 46 -10.39 -24.49 -19.63
CA ALA A 46 -8.96 -24.26 -19.92
C ALA A 46 -8.25 -23.92 -18.61
N PRO A 47 -7.01 -24.39 -18.34
CA PRO A 47 -6.30 -24.01 -17.12
C PRO A 47 -6.11 -22.50 -17.12
N PHE A 48 -6.65 -21.87 -16.08
CA PHE A 48 -6.46 -20.47 -15.77
C PHE A 48 -4.97 -20.25 -15.46
N THR A 49 -4.22 -19.74 -16.43
CA THR A 49 -2.87 -19.24 -16.19
C THR A 49 -3.00 -17.95 -15.40
N GLU A 50 -2.98 -18.05 -14.07
CA GLU A 50 -2.57 -16.95 -13.19
C GLU A 50 -1.23 -16.43 -13.73
N VAL A 51 -1.18 -15.18 -14.19
CA VAL A 51 0.08 -14.54 -14.59
C VAL A 51 0.82 -14.16 -13.30
N PHE A 52 1.48 -15.14 -12.68
CA PHE A 52 2.35 -14.88 -11.54
C PHE A 52 3.46 -13.93 -11.98
N PRO A 53 3.83 -12.90 -11.17
CA PRO A 53 5.04 -12.14 -11.46
C PRO A 53 6.23 -13.11 -11.56
N ALA A 54 7.09 -12.90 -12.55
CA ALA A 54 8.29 -13.71 -12.71
C ALA A 54 9.11 -13.67 -11.41
N THR A 55 9.46 -14.84 -10.89
CA THR A 55 10.36 -14.98 -9.73
C THR A 55 11.75 -15.33 -10.22
N PHE A 56 12.78 -14.76 -9.59
CA PHE A 56 14.18 -14.94 -10.00
C PHE A 56 15.01 -15.51 -8.83
N PRO A 57 14.73 -16.74 -8.38
CA PRO A 57 15.36 -17.34 -7.20
C PRO A 57 16.87 -17.57 -7.34
N ASP A 58 17.38 -17.61 -8.57
CA ASP A 58 18.81 -17.82 -8.84
C ASP A 58 19.63 -16.52 -8.76
N ILE A 59 18.97 -15.35 -8.78
CA ILE A 59 19.64 -14.05 -8.66
C ILE A 59 19.58 -13.60 -7.21
N GLY A 60 20.73 -13.35 -6.59
CA GLY A 60 20.85 -12.98 -5.18
C GLY A 60 21.74 -11.77 -4.97
N PHE A 61 22.55 -11.79 -3.91
CA PHE A 61 23.63 -10.82 -3.73
C PHE A 61 24.74 -11.05 -4.77
N THR A 62 25.56 -10.02 -5.02
CA THR A 62 26.64 -10.07 -6.02
C THR A 62 27.65 -11.21 -5.78
N SER A 63 27.81 -11.66 -4.54
CA SER A 63 28.66 -12.79 -4.18
C SER A 63 28.21 -13.46 -2.88
N ARG A 64 28.66 -14.69 -2.66
CA ARG A 64 28.49 -15.40 -1.37
C ARG A 64 29.05 -14.58 -0.21
N ARG A 65 30.23 -13.96 -0.38
CA ARG A 65 30.83 -13.09 0.63
C ARG A 65 29.92 -11.90 0.97
N SER A 66 29.32 -11.26 -0.03
CA SER A 66 28.39 -10.15 0.20
C SER A 66 27.14 -10.60 0.95
N LEU A 67 26.59 -11.77 0.63
CA LEU A 67 25.48 -12.35 1.40
C LEU A 67 25.89 -12.63 2.86
N ASP A 68 27.08 -13.21 3.07
CA ASP A 68 27.59 -13.54 4.39
C ASP A 68 27.73 -12.29 5.27
N GLU A 69 28.37 -11.24 4.75
CA GLU A 69 28.55 -9.96 5.44
C GLU A 69 27.21 -9.27 5.75
N HIS A 70 26.24 -9.37 4.84
CA HIS A 70 24.93 -8.75 5.04
C HIS A 70 24.09 -9.53 6.07
N TYR A 71 24.15 -10.86 6.03
CA TYR A 71 23.49 -11.73 6.99
C TYR A 71 24.07 -11.58 8.40
N GLU A 72 25.40 -11.44 8.54
CA GLU A 72 26.04 -11.19 9.83
C GLU A 72 25.56 -9.87 10.46
N LYS A 73 25.37 -8.83 9.65
CA LYS A 73 24.93 -7.51 10.12
C LYS A 73 23.43 -7.44 10.41
N HIS A 74 22.61 -8.02 9.54
CA HIS A 74 21.16 -7.77 9.52
C HIS A 74 20.31 -9.02 9.77
N GLY A 75 20.88 -10.23 9.73
CA GLY A 75 20.13 -11.48 9.83
C GLY A 75 19.28 -11.57 11.11
N SER A 76 19.80 -11.07 12.23
CA SER A 76 19.10 -11.07 13.52
C SER A 76 17.85 -10.19 13.57
N GLU A 77 17.73 -9.19 12.68
CA GLU A 77 16.56 -8.30 12.58
C GLU A 77 15.30 -9.08 12.13
N PHE A 78 15.50 -10.25 11.53
CA PHE A 78 14.46 -11.14 11.03
C PHE A 78 14.17 -12.31 11.99
N GLY A 79 14.74 -12.28 13.19
CA GLY A 79 14.62 -13.34 14.19
C GLY A 79 15.65 -14.45 14.00
N LYS A 80 15.35 -15.63 14.53
CA LYS A 80 16.22 -16.82 14.38
C LYS A 80 15.96 -17.47 13.03
N ILE A 81 16.51 -16.89 11.97
CA ILE A 81 16.44 -17.44 10.61
C ILE A 81 17.83 -17.83 10.12
N THR A 82 17.87 -18.81 9.23
CA THR A 82 19.07 -19.21 8.49
C THR A 82 19.42 -18.18 7.41
N LYS A 83 20.67 -18.25 6.92
CA LYS A 83 21.14 -17.41 5.81
C LYS A 83 20.34 -17.61 4.52
N ASP A 84 19.92 -18.84 4.24
CA ASP A 84 19.13 -19.15 3.05
C ASP A 84 17.71 -18.58 3.17
N GLU A 85 17.11 -18.62 4.36
CA GLU A 85 15.81 -17.97 4.61
C GLU A 85 15.91 -16.44 4.48
N TYR A 86 17.03 -15.86 4.92
CA TYR A 86 17.30 -14.44 4.76
C TYR A 86 17.41 -14.06 3.27
N LEU A 87 18.17 -14.82 2.48
CA LEU A 87 18.26 -14.63 1.03
C LEU A 87 16.88 -14.75 0.35
N ARG A 88 16.12 -15.81 0.69
CA ARG A 88 14.77 -16.01 0.15
C ARG A 88 13.85 -14.83 0.46
N LYS A 89 13.89 -14.29 1.67
CA LYS A 89 13.11 -13.10 2.04
C LYS A 89 13.50 -11.86 1.22
N ALA A 90 14.80 -11.66 1.02
CA ALA A 90 15.29 -10.57 0.19
C ALA A 90 14.78 -10.70 -1.26
N GLN A 91 14.91 -11.89 -1.86
CA GLN A 91 14.42 -12.18 -3.21
C GLN A 91 12.90 -12.02 -3.32
N GLN A 92 12.15 -12.49 -2.33
CA GLN A 92 10.70 -12.32 -2.27
C GLN A 92 10.31 -10.85 -2.31
N LEU A 93 10.93 -9.99 -1.49
CA LEU A 93 10.62 -8.56 -1.50
C LEU A 93 11.04 -7.90 -2.82
N ARG A 94 12.19 -8.28 -3.39
CA ARG A 94 12.63 -7.82 -4.71
C ARG A 94 11.58 -8.11 -5.79
N ASP A 95 11.06 -9.34 -5.81
CA ASP A 95 10.18 -9.83 -6.88
C ASP A 95 8.71 -9.48 -6.65
N THR A 96 8.35 -9.04 -5.43
CA THR A 96 6.98 -8.62 -5.10
C THR A 96 6.61 -7.35 -5.88
N PRO A 97 5.52 -7.34 -6.65
CA PRO A 97 5.04 -6.14 -7.33
C PRO A 97 4.67 -5.03 -6.33
N GLU A 98 4.76 -3.78 -6.78
CA GLU A 98 4.25 -2.64 -6.01
C GLU A 98 2.75 -2.84 -5.70
N ASN A 99 2.38 -2.55 -4.47
CA ASN A 99 1.00 -2.65 -4.00
C ASN A 99 0.81 -1.75 -2.77
N SER A 100 -0.35 -1.82 -2.11
CA SER A 100 -0.66 -0.96 -0.96
C SER A 100 0.29 -1.11 0.24
N VAL A 101 1.05 -2.21 0.33
CA VAL A 101 2.02 -2.46 1.42
C VAL A 101 3.48 -2.51 0.95
N VAL A 102 3.73 -2.44 -0.35
CA VAL A 102 5.08 -2.44 -0.93
C VAL A 102 5.26 -1.16 -1.73
N LEU A 103 6.02 -0.23 -1.18
CA LEU A 103 6.37 1.04 -1.81
C LEU A 103 7.62 0.89 -2.65
N TYR A 104 7.76 1.73 -3.68
CA TYR A 104 8.85 1.63 -4.64
C TYR A 104 9.32 3.00 -5.13
N PHE A 105 10.62 3.11 -5.45
CA PHE A 105 11.15 4.15 -6.33
C PHE A 105 12.42 3.67 -7.04
N GLU A 106 12.74 4.33 -8.15
CA GLU A 106 14.00 4.15 -8.89
C GLU A 106 14.89 5.39 -8.69
N ARG A 107 16.19 5.15 -8.55
CA ARG A 107 17.22 6.21 -8.49
C ARG A 107 17.73 6.55 -9.87
N GLN A 108 18.41 7.69 -10.00
CA GLN A 108 19.03 8.12 -11.27
C GLN A 108 20.09 7.13 -11.81
N ASP A 109 20.68 6.31 -10.94
CA ASP A 109 21.68 5.29 -11.30
C ASP A 109 21.09 3.91 -11.61
N HIS A 110 19.77 3.83 -11.87
CA HIS A 110 19.02 2.58 -12.09
C HIS A 110 19.11 1.59 -10.93
N THR A 111 19.36 2.09 -9.71
CA THR A 111 19.10 1.32 -8.49
C THR A 111 17.62 1.40 -8.14
N TYR A 112 17.01 0.23 -7.99
CA TYR A 112 15.64 0.06 -7.58
C TYR A 112 15.55 -0.11 -6.07
N VAL A 113 14.58 0.55 -5.43
CA VAL A 113 14.38 0.51 -3.99
C VAL A 113 12.93 0.12 -3.69
N LYS A 114 12.74 -0.85 -2.79
CA LYS A 114 11.42 -1.21 -2.26
C LYS A 114 11.38 -1.16 -0.74
N TYR A 115 10.21 -0.86 -0.21
CA TYR A 115 9.94 -0.88 1.23
C TYR A 115 8.60 -1.55 1.53
N GLN A 116 8.62 -2.56 2.38
CA GLN A 116 7.45 -3.32 2.81
C GLN A 116 6.99 -2.81 4.18
N THR A 117 5.84 -2.14 4.20
CA THR A 117 5.34 -1.39 5.37
C THR A 117 4.92 -2.26 6.55
N LYS A 118 4.35 -3.45 6.30
CA LYS A 118 3.83 -4.38 7.32
C LYS A 118 4.94 -5.04 8.14
N HIS A 119 6.08 -5.36 7.52
CA HIS A 119 7.20 -6.04 8.21
C HIS A 119 8.40 -5.15 8.44
N ASN A 120 8.29 -3.86 8.05
CA ASN A 120 9.36 -2.89 8.11
C ASN A 120 10.62 -3.42 7.40
N GLU A 121 10.49 -3.84 6.15
CA GLU A 121 11.59 -4.45 5.38
C GLU A 121 11.97 -3.53 4.23
N PHE A 122 13.27 -3.29 4.06
CA PHE A 122 13.82 -2.42 3.04
C PHE A 122 14.77 -3.23 2.15
N ILE A 123 14.72 -2.98 0.83
CA ILE A 123 15.64 -3.58 -0.14
C ILE A 123 16.07 -2.56 -1.18
N ALA A 124 17.32 -2.67 -1.64
CA ALA A 124 17.77 -2.06 -2.88
C ALA A 124 18.47 -3.07 -3.78
N TYR A 125 18.26 -2.97 -5.08
CA TYR A 125 18.79 -3.90 -6.09
C TYR A 125 19.07 -3.19 -7.41
N ASN A 126 19.94 -3.77 -8.22
CA ASN A 126 20.30 -3.25 -9.54
C ASN A 126 19.29 -3.68 -10.61
N GLU A 127 19.41 -3.11 -11.81
CA GLU A 127 18.64 -3.49 -13.00
C GLU A 127 18.77 -4.97 -13.38
N ASP A 128 19.93 -5.58 -13.15
CA ASP A 128 20.16 -7.02 -13.33
C ASP A 128 19.59 -7.89 -12.20
N LEU A 129 18.77 -7.30 -11.31
CA LEU A 129 18.15 -7.91 -10.14
C LEU A 129 19.12 -8.34 -9.02
N THR A 130 20.42 -8.01 -9.13
CA THR A 130 21.39 -8.26 -8.07
C THR A 130 21.05 -7.41 -6.84
N ILE A 131 20.94 -8.09 -5.69
CA ILE A 131 20.61 -7.46 -4.41
C ILE A 131 21.83 -6.70 -3.89
N ARG A 132 21.63 -5.41 -3.58
CA ARG A 132 22.64 -4.55 -2.95
C ARG A 132 22.53 -4.55 -1.43
N THR A 133 21.30 -4.54 -0.91
CA THR A 133 21.03 -4.49 0.53
C THR A 133 19.64 -5.01 0.86
N PHE A 134 19.47 -5.60 2.04
CA PHE A 134 18.19 -6.01 2.60
C PHE A 134 18.23 -5.94 4.14
N PHE A 135 17.33 -5.20 4.79
CA PHE A 135 17.33 -5.04 6.26
C PHE A 135 16.01 -4.44 6.76
N LYS A 136 15.87 -4.32 8.09
CA LYS A 136 14.78 -3.59 8.73
C LYS A 136 15.25 -2.23 9.24
N PRO A 137 14.85 -1.10 8.62
CA PRO A 137 15.31 0.21 9.08
C PRO A 137 14.75 0.57 10.45
N ASN A 138 15.60 1.10 11.33
CA ASN A 138 15.18 1.57 12.66
C ASN A 138 14.12 2.67 12.59
N ASP A 139 14.22 3.58 11.61
CA ASP A 139 13.29 4.70 11.42
C ASP A 139 12.06 4.32 10.55
N GLY A 140 11.91 3.05 10.22
CA GLY A 140 10.79 2.59 9.39
C GLY A 140 10.65 3.33 8.05
N ILE A 141 9.42 3.79 7.78
CA ILE A 141 9.08 4.51 6.55
C ILE A 141 9.88 5.82 6.39
N GLU A 142 10.31 6.44 7.48
CA GLU A 142 11.06 7.69 7.43
C GLU A 142 12.45 7.47 6.82
N TYR A 143 13.03 6.28 6.99
CA TYR A 143 14.25 5.89 6.30
C TYR A 143 14.03 5.83 4.79
N PHE A 144 12.96 5.17 4.35
CA PHE A 144 12.60 5.05 2.93
C PHE A 144 12.42 6.43 2.29
N GLU A 145 11.68 7.32 2.95
CA GLU A 145 11.47 8.69 2.48
C GLU A 145 12.78 9.49 2.39
N ARG A 146 13.72 9.32 3.33
CA ARG A 146 15.06 9.92 3.21
C ARG A 146 15.82 9.38 2.01
N GLN A 147 15.76 8.07 1.74
CA GLN A 147 16.46 7.47 0.61
C GLN A 147 15.90 7.96 -0.72
N LYS A 148 14.60 8.26 -0.80
CA LYS A 148 13.94 8.78 -2.01
C LYS A 148 14.38 10.19 -2.40
N ARG A 149 14.90 10.97 -1.44
CA ARG A 149 15.36 12.36 -1.64
C ARG A 149 16.85 12.49 -1.96
N ARG A 150 17.58 11.37 -2.01
CA ARG A 150 19.00 11.34 -2.34
C ARG A 150 19.18 11.19 -3.84
#